data_AF-A0A7Y1TSR5-F1
#
_entry.id   AF-A0A7Y1TSR5-F1
#
_cell.length_a   1.000
_cell.length_b   1.000
_cell.length_c   1.000
_cell.angle_alpha   90.00
_cell.angle_beta   90.00
_cell.angle_gamma   90.00
#
_symmetry.space_group_name_H-M   'P 1'
#
loop_
_entity.id
_entity.type
_entity.pdbx_description
1 polymer ?
#
loop_
_entity_poly.entity_id
_entity_poly.type
_entity_poly.pdbx_seq_one_letter_code
_entity_poly.pdbx_strand_id
1 'polypeptide(L)'
;MRLTVGWLWRVALAATSFGLAVYAFRSGAVVSDRPNVVTGGWLTHIYYSLGLFVLGGMDLGVPSGGPMHARTALWMAYFLAPAVTTGIVIEGALRLLKPRWLQRRTLRDHLVVVGLGRLGETFLEGLFAVKSQTRVLLVDTTNERLAATADKHGVPYLVGDIRNVATFRELALNRARGVVLLTRDDLVNLEAAWEILELRPNLPVVAHIADIHMKRELDTLMGDTVGQRVRPFNSHHVAAVGLYDRHLAPRFRETAGLDMVVIAGFGRFGQTILEHLRKEAGSDVERVVIVDRAARALVATFDEQTEASAFAIDVIDGDVADAGVWDQVATLAQASDEAPAIILGTDLDTLNLRTAMMLRKRNDDAEIFVRCFHESHFSSQIASRYRVHVMGLGTMMQEALAEQQKLWFS
;
A
#
# COMPACT_ATOMS: atom_id res chain seq x y z
N MET A 1 0.12 -24.09 -18.15
CA MET A 1 -0.18 -25.36 -18.83
C MET A 1 -0.79 -26.47 -17.92
N ARG A 2 -1.29 -26.18 -16.70
CA ARG A 2 -1.93 -27.20 -15.82
C ARG A 2 -3.47 -27.14 -15.78
N LEU A 3 -4.11 -26.12 -16.36
CA LEU A 3 -5.57 -25.93 -16.34
C LEU A 3 -6.33 -26.78 -17.38
N THR A 4 -5.67 -27.22 -18.45
CA THR A 4 -6.32 -27.94 -19.57
C THR A 4 -6.60 -29.41 -19.26
N VAL A 5 -5.72 -30.06 -18.49
CA VAL A 5 -5.83 -31.49 -18.16
C VAL A 5 -7.05 -31.78 -17.27
N GLY A 6 -7.32 -30.91 -16.29
CA GLY A 6 -8.48 -31.08 -15.39
C GLY A 6 -9.83 -30.87 -16.08
N TRP A 7 -9.89 -29.97 -17.07
CA TRP A 7 -11.11 -29.73 -17.84
C TRP A 7 -11.44 -30.90 -18.77
N LEU A 8 -10.44 -31.43 -19.49
CA LEU A 8 -10.62 -32.59 -20.38
C LEU A 8 -11.11 -33.83 -19.62
N TRP A 9 -10.57 -34.10 -18.42
CA TRP A 9 -11.02 -35.22 -17.60
C TRP A 9 -12.49 -35.07 -17.15
N ARG A 10 -12.92 -33.85 -16.81
CA ARG A 10 -14.30 -33.59 -16.38
C ARG A 10 -15.29 -33.68 -17.54
N VAL A 11 -14.92 -33.20 -18.72
CA VAL A 11 -15.73 -33.39 -19.94
C VAL A 11 -15.84 -34.87 -20.26
N ALA A 12 -14.74 -35.64 -20.13
CA ALA A 12 -14.76 -37.08 -20.32
C ALA A 12 -15.65 -37.79 -19.29
N LEU A 13 -15.60 -37.41 -18.00
CA LEU A 13 -16.48 -37.95 -16.97
C LEU A 13 -17.96 -37.61 -17.21
N ALA A 14 -18.26 -36.37 -17.60
CA ALA A 14 -19.62 -35.97 -17.97
C ALA A 14 -20.13 -36.77 -19.16
N ALA A 15 -19.33 -36.88 -20.24
CA ALA A 15 -19.67 -37.66 -21.42
C ALA A 15 -19.84 -39.16 -21.10
N THR A 16 -19.00 -39.70 -20.21
CA THR A 16 -19.08 -41.10 -19.76
C THR A 16 -20.34 -41.34 -18.94
N SER A 17 -20.65 -40.46 -17.98
CA SER A 17 -21.87 -40.54 -17.17
C SER A 17 -23.13 -40.47 -18.05
N PHE A 18 -23.15 -39.52 -18.99
CA PHE A 18 -24.24 -39.38 -19.95
C PHE A 18 -24.36 -40.63 -20.84
N GLY A 19 -23.24 -41.14 -21.36
CA GLY A 19 -23.21 -42.36 -22.16
C GLY A 19 -23.71 -43.59 -21.39
N LEU A 20 -23.35 -43.73 -20.12
CA LEU A 20 -23.82 -44.81 -19.24
C LEU A 20 -25.34 -44.73 -19.02
N ALA A 21 -25.89 -43.54 -18.81
CA ALA A 21 -27.32 -43.34 -18.66
C ALA A 21 -28.09 -43.71 -19.95
N VAL A 22 -27.64 -43.21 -21.10
CA VAL A 22 -28.27 -43.53 -22.40
C VAL A 22 -28.16 -45.03 -22.70
N TYR A 23 -26.99 -45.63 -22.47
CA TYR A 23 -26.79 -47.07 -22.62
C TYR A 23 -27.72 -47.88 -21.72
N ALA A 24 -27.88 -47.47 -20.46
CA ALA A 24 -28.75 -48.16 -19.51
C ALA A 24 -30.22 -48.13 -19.94
N PHE A 25 -30.75 -46.96 -20.34
CA PHE A 25 -32.13 -46.87 -20.82
C PHE A 25 -32.33 -47.66 -22.12
N ARG A 26 -31.38 -47.62 -23.05
CA ARG A 26 -31.42 -48.40 -24.31
C ARG A 26 -31.34 -49.90 -24.07
N SER A 27 -30.66 -50.32 -23.02
CA SER A 27 -30.52 -51.72 -22.61
C SER A 27 -31.68 -52.18 -21.71
N GLY A 28 -32.70 -51.34 -21.50
CA GLY A 28 -33.93 -51.71 -20.81
C GLY A 28 -33.95 -51.51 -19.30
N ALA A 29 -33.10 -50.63 -18.76
CA ALA A 29 -33.15 -50.27 -17.33
C ALA A 29 -34.46 -49.53 -16.99
N VAL A 30 -35.22 -50.09 -16.05
CA VAL A 30 -36.50 -49.52 -15.59
C VAL A 30 -36.28 -48.71 -14.32
N VAL A 31 -36.95 -47.56 -14.24
CA VAL A 31 -36.98 -46.69 -13.05
C VAL A 31 -38.37 -46.70 -12.43
N SER A 32 -38.46 -46.54 -11.11
CA SER A 32 -39.70 -46.75 -10.35
C SER A 32 -40.85 -45.82 -10.72
N ASP A 33 -40.56 -44.53 -10.97
CA ASP A 33 -41.62 -43.52 -11.06
C ASP A 33 -41.99 -43.24 -12.52
N ARG A 34 -41.13 -43.66 -13.47
CA ARG A 34 -41.31 -43.52 -14.91
C ARG A 34 -41.00 -44.83 -15.66
N PRO A 35 -41.76 -45.91 -15.43
CA PRO A 35 -41.46 -47.22 -16.02
C PRO A 35 -41.51 -47.22 -17.57
N ASN A 36 -42.32 -46.32 -18.16
CA ASN A 36 -42.47 -46.17 -19.61
C ASN A 36 -41.24 -45.55 -20.30
N VAL A 37 -40.22 -45.12 -19.56
CA VAL A 37 -38.97 -44.60 -20.16
C VAL A 37 -38.27 -45.66 -21.00
N VAL A 38 -38.34 -46.93 -20.57
CA VAL A 38 -37.71 -48.05 -21.29
C VAL A 38 -38.26 -48.22 -22.71
N THR A 39 -39.56 -48.00 -22.90
CA THR A 39 -40.22 -48.11 -24.21
C THR A 39 -40.18 -46.80 -25.00
N GLY A 40 -39.62 -45.74 -24.43
CA GLY A 40 -39.45 -44.45 -25.07
C GLY A 40 -38.45 -44.46 -26.23
N GLY A 41 -38.57 -43.48 -27.11
CA GLY A 41 -37.64 -43.28 -28.22
C GLY A 41 -36.27 -42.74 -27.76
N TRP A 42 -35.32 -42.66 -28.70
CA TRP A 42 -33.96 -42.21 -28.42
C TRP A 42 -33.89 -40.81 -27.77
N LEU A 43 -34.76 -39.90 -28.20
CA LEU A 43 -34.89 -38.55 -27.62
C LEU A 43 -35.34 -38.58 -26.16
N THR A 44 -36.23 -39.50 -25.79
CA THR A 44 -36.69 -39.69 -24.42
C THR A 44 -35.53 -40.13 -23.52
N HIS A 45 -34.71 -41.08 -23.99
CA HIS A 45 -33.53 -41.55 -23.23
C HIS A 45 -32.49 -40.45 -23.07
N ILE A 46 -32.25 -39.64 -24.10
CA ILE A 46 -31.35 -38.47 -24.01
C ILE A 46 -31.89 -37.45 -23.02
N TYR A 47 -33.17 -37.09 -23.12
CA TYR A 47 -33.81 -36.11 -22.25
C TYR A 47 -33.64 -36.48 -20.77
N TYR A 48 -33.98 -37.72 -20.41
CA TYR A 48 -33.86 -38.18 -19.02
C TYR A 48 -32.41 -38.37 -18.57
N SER A 49 -31.50 -38.77 -19.47
CA SER A 49 -30.06 -38.83 -19.17
C SER A 49 -29.47 -37.45 -18.89
N LEU A 50 -29.94 -36.41 -19.60
CA LEU A 50 -29.56 -35.02 -19.35
C LEU A 50 -30.17 -34.50 -18.05
N GLY A 51 -31.41 -34.92 -17.75
CA GLY A 51 -32.10 -34.63 -16.49
C GLY A 51 -31.32 -35.07 -15.24
N LEU A 52 -30.56 -36.16 -15.32
CA LEU A 52 -29.70 -36.61 -14.21
C LEU A 52 -28.66 -35.56 -13.77
N PHE A 53 -28.17 -34.71 -14.68
CA PHE A 53 -27.20 -33.67 -14.35
C PHE A 53 -27.83 -32.50 -13.59
N VAL A 54 -29.15 -32.30 -13.71
CA VAL A 54 -29.85 -31.14 -13.16
C VAL A 54 -30.66 -31.53 -11.91
N LEU A 55 -31.41 -32.63 -11.98
CA LEU A 55 -32.36 -33.06 -10.95
C LEU A 55 -31.90 -34.31 -10.17
N GLY A 56 -30.76 -34.91 -10.55
CA GLY A 56 -30.21 -36.09 -9.87
C GLY A 56 -31.11 -37.33 -9.94
N GLY A 57 -32.01 -37.40 -10.91
CA GLY A 57 -32.93 -38.52 -11.09
C GLY A 57 -34.09 -38.57 -10.10
N MET A 58 -34.32 -37.52 -9.29
CA MET A 58 -35.46 -37.47 -8.36
C MET A 58 -36.83 -37.51 -9.07
N ASP A 59 -36.88 -37.11 -10.34
CA ASP A 59 -38.08 -37.14 -11.19
C ASP A 59 -38.35 -38.51 -11.84
N LEU A 60 -37.37 -39.41 -11.78
CA LEU A 60 -37.40 -40.76 -12.33
C LEU A 60 -37.64 -41.83 -11.26
N GLY A 61 -37.36 -41.51 -10.00
CA GLY A 61 -37.29 -42.47 -8.90
C GLY A 61 -36.00 -43.31 -8.97
N VAL A 62 -36.03 -44.54 -8.46
CA VAL A 62 -34.84 -45.39 -8.38
C VAL A 62 -34.78 -46.45 -9.49
N PRO A 63 -33.57 -46.81 -9.98
CA PRO A 63 -33.41 -47.95 -10.88
C PRO A 63 -33.86 -49.26 -10.21
N SER A 64 -34.99 -49.81 -10.63
CA SER A 64 -35.67 -50.95 -9.97
C SER A 64 -35.66 -52.22 -10.82
N GLY A 65 -35.72 -52.10 -12.15
CA GLY A 65 -35.86 -53.25 -13.07
C GLY A 65 -34.93 -53.22 -14.29
N GLY A 66 -35.04 -54.25 -15.13
CA GLY A 66 -34.22 -54.43 -16.33
C GLY A 66 -32.97 -55.32 -16.11
N PRO A 67 -32.16 -55.52 -17.16
CA PRO A 67 -30.94 -56.32 -17.07
C PRO A 67 -29.95 -55.76 -16.05
N MET A 68 -29.24 -56.66 -15.35
CA MET A 68 -28.33 -56.26 -14.26
C MET A 68 -27.25 -55.26 -14.71
N HIS A 69 -26.65 -55.46 -15.88
CA HIS A 69 -25.64 -54.55 -16.42
C HIS A 69 -26.20 -53.14 -16.70
N ALA A 70 -27.42 -53.06 -17.22
CA ALA A 70 -28.10 -51.80 -17.51
C ALA A 70 -28.45 -51.05 -16.22
N ARG A 71 -28.97 -51.77 -15.21
CA ARG A 71 -29.29 -51.20 -13.91
C ARG A 71 -28.05 -50.69 -13.18
N THR A 72 -26.94 -51.43 -13.22
CA THR A 72 -25.66 -50.99 -12.63
C THR A 72 -25.10 -49.76 -13.35
N ALA A 73 -25.16 -49.72 -14.68
CA ALA A 73 -24.77 -48.54 -15.46
C ALA A 73 -25.60 -47.30 -15.09
N LEU A 74 -26.92 -47.46 -14.89
CA LEU A 74 -27.78 -46.36 -14.48
C LEU A 74 -27.47 -45.86 -13.08
N TRP A 75 -27.23 -46.77 -12.11
CA TRP A 75 -26.80 -46.39 -10.77
C TRP A 75 -25.49 -45.60 -10.78
N MET A 76 -24.51 -46.02 -11.59
CA MET A 76 -23.27 -45.25 -11.75
C MET A 76 -23.53 -43.85 -12.29
N ALA A 77 -24.40 -43.71 -13.30
CA ALA A 77 -24.77 -42.40 -13.85
C ALA A 77 -25.53 -41.52 -12.84
N TYR A 78 -26.42 -42.10 -12.03
CA TYR A 78 -27.16 -41.41 -10.96
C TYR A 78 -26.25 -40.73 -9.93
N PHE A 79 -25.09 -41.31 -9.64
CA PHE A 79 -24.12 -40.68 -8.74
C PHE A 79 -23.12 -39.79 -9.49
N LEU A 80 -22.67 -40.21 -10.68
CA LEU A 80 -21.61 -39.52 -11.40
C LEU A 80 -22.09 -38.20 -12.02
N ALA A 81 -23.31 -38.14 -12.58
CA ALA A 81 -23.85 -36.93 -13.20
C ALA A 81 -24.02 -35.77 -12.19
N PRO A 82 -24.72 -35.94 -11.05
CA PRO A 82 -24.81 -34.89 -10.03
C PRO A 82 -23.46 -34.50 -9.45
N ALA A 83 -22.57 -35.46 -9.16
CA ALA A 83 -21.25 -35.14 -8.60
C ALA A 83 -20.43 -34.22 -9.53
N VAL A 84 -20.49 -34.46 -10.84
CA VAL A 84 -19.85 -33.61 -11.84
C VAL A 84 -20.49 -32.21 -11.87
N THR A 85 -21.82 -32.11 -11.91
CA THR A 85 -22.52 -30.82 -11.93
C THR A 85 -22.27 -30.02 -10.65
N THR A 86 -22.42 -30.64 -9.48
CA THR A 86 -22.17 -30.01 -8.18
C THR A 86 -20.73 -29.50 -8.08
N GLY A 87 -19.75 -30.27 -8.55
CA GLY A 87 -18.36 -29.82 -8.60
C GLY A 87 -18.17 -28.55 -9.47
N ILE A 88 -18.81 -28.49 -10.64
CA ILE A 88 -18.75 -27.33 -11.54
C ILE A 88 -19.45 -26.11 -10.90
N VAL A 89 -20.62 -26.29 -10.31
CA VAL A 89 -21.38 -25.21 -9.65
C VAL A 89 -20.60 -24.66 -8.45
N ILE A 90 -20.05 -25.52 -7.59
CA ILE A 90 -19.22 -25.10 -6.45
C ILE A 90 -18.01 -24.33 -6.96
N GLU A 91 -17.30 -24.80 -7.98
CA GLU A 91 -16.15 -24.09 -8.52
C GLU A 91 -16.52 -22.74 -9.15
N GLY A 92 -17.63 -22.69 -9.90
CA GLY A 92 -18.20 -21.46 -10.44
C GLY A 92 -18.54 -20.47 -9.32
N ALA A 93 -19.22 -20.94 -8.28
CA ALA A 93 -19.55 -20.14 -7.10
C ALA A 93 -18.28 -19.65 -6.38
N LEU A 94 -17.26 -20.50 -6.18
CA LEU A 94 -15.99 -20.11 -5.56
C LEU A 94 -15.23 -19.07 -6.41
N ARG A 95 -15.28 -19.17 -7.75
CA ARG A 95 -14.67 -18.18 -8.65
C ARG A 95 -15.40 -16.84 -8.63
N LEU A 96 -16.73 -16.86 -8.51
CA LEU A 96 -17.57 -15.66 -8.42
C LEU A 96 -17.42 -14.98 -7.05
N LEU A 97 -17.47 -15.76 -5.97
CA LEU A 97 -17.41 -15.26 -4.59
C LEU A 97 -16.00 -14.84 -4.16
N LYS A 98 -14.96 -15.28 -4.88
CA LYS A 98 -13.54 -15.01 -4.58
C LYS A 98 -13.24 -15.01 -3.07
N PRO A 99 -13.52 -16.11 -2.34
CA PRO A 99 -13.39 -16.11 -0.89
C PRO A 99 -11.98 -15.70 -0.47
N ARG A 100 -11.87 -14.58 0.25
CA ARG A 100 -10.60 -13.94 0.62
C ARG A 100 -9.67 -14.89 1.40
N TRP A 101 -10.23 -15.82 2.18
CA TRP A 101 -9.48 -16.87 2.89
C TRP A 101 -8.75 -17.85 1.95
N LEU A 102 -9.31 -18.13 0.76
CA LEU A 102 -8.69 -19.00 -0.24
C LEU A 102 -7.49 -18.31 -0.92
N GLN A 103 -7.67 -17.03 -1.27
CA GLN A 103 -6.61 -16.19 -1.83
C GLN A 103 -5.43 -16.10 -0.85
N ARG A 104 -5.71 -15.86 0.44
CA ARG A 104 -4.69 -15.83 1.51
C ARG A 104 -3.94 -17.15 1.68
N ARG A 105 -4.62 -18.30 1.65
CA ARG A 105 -3.96 -19.63 1.80
C ARG A 105 -2.94 -19.93 0.69
N THR A 106 -3.18 -19.42 -0.51
CA THR A 106 -2.32 -19.63 -1.69
C THR A 106 -1.21 -18.60 -1.85
N LEU A 107 -1.09 -17.64 -0.91
CA LEU A 107 -0.03 -16.64 -0.90
C LEU A 107 1.36 -17.30 -0.81
N ARG A 108 2.21 -16.90 -1.76
CA ARG A 108 3.61 -17.26 -1.92
C ARG A 108 4.27 -16.13 -2.70
N ASP A 109 5.52 -15.84 -2.36
CA ASP A 109 6.33 -14.79 -2.98
C ASP A 109 5.57 -13.46 -3.02
N HIS A 110 4.95 -13.12 -1.89
CA HIS A 110 4.10 -11.94 -1.73
C HIS A 110 4.74 -10.92 -0.79
N LEU A 111 4.45 -9.64 -1.03
CA LEU A 111 4.78 -8.55 -0.15
C LEU A 111 3.65 -8.36 0.87
N VAL A 112 3.99 -8.24 2.15
CA VAL A 112 3.02 -7.83 3.18
C VAL A 112 3.14 -6.33 3.37
N VAL A 113 2.07 -5.58 3.18
CA VAL A 113 2.03 -4.13 3.38
C VAL A 113 1.11 -3.84 4.56
N VAL A 114 1.66 -3.31 5.63
CA VAL A 114 0.96 -3.01 6.89
C VAL A 114 0.78 -1.49 7.00
N GLY A 115 -0.46 -1.05 7.18
CA GLY A 115 -0.82 0.37 7.25
C GLY A 115 -1.16 0.95 5.88
N LEU A 116 -2.44 1.27 5.68
CA LEU A 116 -3.04 1.99 4.56
C LEU A 116 -3.47 3.39 4.98
N GLY A 117 -2.58 4.08 5.69
CA GLY A 117 -2.64 5.53 5.75
C GLY A 117 -2.27 6.15 4.40
N ARG A 118 -2.14 7.48 4.39
CA ARG A 118 -1.69 8.22 3.20
C ARG A 118 -0.40 7.65 2.60
N LEU A 119 0.59 7.36 3.44
CA LEU A 119 1.86 6.74 3.02
C LEU A 119 1.67 5.35 2.38
N GLY A 120 0.81 4.51 2.96
CA GLY A 120 0.51 3.17 2.44
C GLY A 120 -0.15 3.22 1.07
N GLU A 121 -1.10 4.12 0.88
CA GLU A 121 -1.75 4.36 -0.42
C GLU A 121 -0.74 4.85 -1.46
N THR A 122 0.07 5.85 -1.12
CA THR A 122 1.17 6.35 -1.99
C THR A 122 2.13 5.23 -2.39
N PHE A 123 2.51 4.36 -1.44
CA PHE A 123 3.37 3.21 -1.71
C PHE A 123 2.73 2.21 -2.68
N LEU A 124 1.45 1.89 -2.49
CA LEU A 124 0.75 0.98 -3.39
C LEU A 124 0.61 1.55 -4.80
N GLU A 125 0.33 2.85 -4.92
CA GLU A 125 0.24 3.52 -6.22
C GLU A 125 1.56 3.44 -6.99
N GLY A 126 2.69 3.72 -6.32
CA GLY A 126 4.03 3.53 -6.90
C GLY A 126 4.31 2.07 -7.27
N LEU A 127 3.97 1.12 -6.38
CA LEU A 127 4.18 -0.31 -6.58
C LEU A 127 3.41 -0.85 -7.81
N PHE A 128 2.16 -0.43 -7.99
CA PHE A 128 1.32 -0.89 -9.11
C PHE A 128 1.57 -0.12 -10.41
N ALA A 129 2.09 1.11 -10.36
CA ALA A 129 2.43 1.90 -11.55
C ALA A 129 3.48 1.21 -12.43
N VAL A 130 4.43 0.48 -11.84
CA VAL A 130 5.55 -0.18 -12.55
C VAL A 130 5.10 -1.48 -13.26
N LYS A 131 3.79 -1.83 -13.29
CA LYS A 131 3.26 -3.13 -13.77
C LYS A 131 3.98 -4.33 -13.13
N SER A 132 4.35 -4.21 -11.86
CA SER A 132 4.99 -5.30 -11.13
C SER A 132 4.02 -6.48 -11.00
N GLN A 133 4.50 -7.71 -11.24
CA GLN A 133 3.75 -8.94 -10.92
C GLN A 133 3.80 -9.31 -9.43
N THR A 134 4.30 -8.43 -8.57
CA THR A 134 4.39 -8.66 -7.12
C THR A 134 2.99 -8.90 -6.55
N ARG A 135 2.81 -10.05 -5.91
CA ARG A 135 1.60 -10.33 -5.12
C ARG A 135 1.66 -9.54 -3.83
N VAL A 136 0.55 -8.94 -3.41
CA VAL A 136 0.50 -8.12 -2.20
C VAL A 136 -0.58 -8.63 -1.25
N LEU A 137 -0.28 -8.64 0.04
CA LEU A 137 -1.26 -8.79 1.12
C LEU A 137 -1.33 -7.46 1.89
N LEU A 138 -2.50 -6.84 1.91
CA LEU A 138 -2.74 -5.60 2.65
C LEU A 138 -3.18 -5.90 4.09
N VAL A 139 -2.65 -5.17 5.05
CA VAL A 139 -3.00 -5.31 6.47
C VAL A 139 -3.27 -3.93 7.06
N ASP A 140 -4.43 -3.72 7.66
CA ASP A 140 -4.76 -2.50 8.40
C ASP A 140 -5.80 -2.81 9.49
N THR A 141 -5.92 -1.96 10.50
CA THR A 141 -6.97 -2.05 11.52
C THR A 141 -8.32 -1.55 11.00
N THR A 142 -8.32 -0.69 9.97
CA THR A 142 -9.53 -0.03 9.44
C THR A 142 -10.08 -0.76 8.21
N ASN A 143 -11.26 -1.38 8.33
CA ASN A 143 -11.83 -2.23 7.27
C ASN A 143 -12.27 -1.45 6.01
N GLU A 144 -12.90 -0.28 6.13
CA GLU A 144 -13.53 0.38 4.96
C GLU A 144 -12.53 0.77 3.86
N ARG A 145 -11.46 1.49 4.24
CA ARG A 145 -10.39 1.91 3.30
C ARG A 145 -9.61 0.72 2.75
N LEU A 146 -9.35 -0.25 3.61
CA LEU A 146 -8.65 -1.49 3.27
C LEU A 146 -9.42 -2.29 2.23
N ALA A 147 -10.73 -2.46 2.41
CA ALA A 147 -11.59 -3.16 1.46
C ALA A 147 -11.63 -2.44 0.11
N ALA A 148 -11.86 -1.12 0.10
CA ALA A 148 -11.91 -0.34 -1.14
C ALA A 148 -10.60 -0.40 -1.92
N THR A 149 -9.45 -0.26 -1.24
CA THR A 149 -8.12 -0.34 -1.86
C THR A 149 -7.83 -1.75 -2.37
N ALA A 150 -8.14 -2.77 -1.58
CA ALA A 150 -7.97 -4.16 -1.96
C ALA A 150 -8.81 -4.52 -3.19
N ASP A 151 -10.07 -4.08 -3.25
CA ASP A 151 -10.96 -4.32 -4.38
C ASP A 151 -10.51 -3.54 -5.63
N LYS A 152 -10.03 -2.29 -5.48
CA LYS A 152 -9.43 -1.48 -6.57
C LYS A 152 -8.25 -2.19 -7.24
N HIS A 153 -7.39 -2.83 -6.46
CA HIS A 153 -6.18 -3.49 -6.96
C HIS A 153 -6.32 -5.01 -7.14
N GLY A 154 -7.47 -5.59 -6.76
CA GLY A 154 -7.73 -7.03 -6.84
C GLY A 154 -6.81 -7.88 -5.95
N VAL A 155 -6.38 -7.34 -4.80
CA VAL A 155 -5.44 -7.99 -3.87
C VAL A 155 -6.11 -8.48 -2.59
N PRO A 156 -5.62 -9.56 -1.96
CA PRO A 156 -6.12 -9.99 -0.66
C PRO A 156 -5.77 -8.99 0.44
N TYR A 157 -6.61 -8.95 1.48
CA TYR A 157 -6.35 -8.14 2.68
C TYR A 157 -6.69 -8.87 3.98
N LEU A 158 -6.19 -8.34 5.09
CA LEU A 158 -6.39 -8.79 6.45
C LEU A 158 -6.71 -7.59 7.34
N VAL A 159 -7.88 -7.60 7.99
CA VAL A 159 -8.22 -6.60 9.01
C VAL A 159 -7.64 -7.06 10.33
N GLY A 160 -6.72 -6.30 10.90
CA GLY A 160 -6.12 -6.64 12.19
C GLY A 160 -4.92 -5.77 12.53
N ASP A 161 -4.67 -5.63 13.83
CA ASP A 161 -3.44 -5.02 14.34
C ASP A 161 -2.29 -6.02 14.17
N ILE A 162 -1.15 -5.55 13.65
CA ILE A 162 0.04 -6.36 13.41
C ILE A 162 0.62 -6.95 14.70
N ARG A 163 0.44 -6.28 15.84
CA ARG A 163 0.88 -6.71 17.17
C ARG A 163 0.07 -7.89 17.71
N ASN A 164 -1.09 -8.16 17.14
CA ASN A 164 -1.91 -9.29 17.55
C ASN A 164 -1.35 -10.59 16.95
N VAL A 165 -1.04 -11.55 17.81
CA VAL A 165 -0.53 -12.89 17.43
C VAL A 165 -1.42 -13.57 16.38
N ALA A 166 -2.73 -13.37 16.43
CA ALA A 166 -3.66 -13.91 15.43
C ALA A 166 -3.42 -13.31 14.03
N THR A 167 -3.30 -11.99 13.93
CA THR A 167 -2.97 -11.28 12.68
C THR A 167 -1.61 -11.73 12.15
N PHE A 168 -0.61 -11.78 13.02
CA PHE A 168 0.78 -12.12 12.68
C PHE A 168 0.88 -13.52 12.04
N ARG A 169 0.14 -14.51 12.58
CA ARG A 169 0.07 -15.87 12.02
C ARG A 169 -0.57 -15.93 10.63
N GLU A 170 -1.50 -15.02 10.33
CA GLU A 170 -2.19 -14.98 9.04
C GLU A 170 -1.38 -14.36 7.89
N LEU A 171 -0.25 -13.69 8.19
CA LEU A 171 0.60 -13.02 7.19
C LEU A 171 1.34 -13.98 6.25
N ALA A 172 1.46 -15.25 6.64
CA ALA A 172 2.24 -16.27 5.94
C ALA A 172 3.69 -15.83 5.66
N LEU A 173 4.35 -15.17 6.63
CA LEU A 173 5.72 -14.65 6.55
C LEU A 173 6.72 -15.68 6.03
N ASN A 174 6.49 -16.96 6.30
CA ASN A 174 7.36 -18.03 5.83
C ASN A 174 7.52 -18.10 4.30
N ARG A 175 6.52 -17.60 3.57
CA ARG A 175 6.42 -17.61 2.12
C ARG A 175 6.43 -16.20 1.53
N ALA A 176 6.59 -15.18 2.37
CA ALA A 176 6.62 -13.79 1.94
C ALA A 176 7.96 -13.47 1.28
N ARG A 177 7.92 -12.53 0.34
CA ARG A 177 9.11 -11.90 -0.26
C ARG A 177 9.71 -10.84 0.65
N GLY A 178 8.86 -10.14 1.39
CA GLY A 178 9.25 -9.09 2.32
C GLY A 178 8.06 -8.46 3.01
N VAL A 179 8.33 -7.54 3.94
CA VAL A 179 7.31 -6.79 4.69
C VAL A 179 7.60 -5.29 4.59
N VAL A 180 6.54 -4.50 4.44
CA VAL A 180 6.58 -3.04 4.48
C VAL A 180 5.66 -2.56 5.59
N LEU A 181 6.21 -1.84 6.56
CA LEU A 181 5.51 -1.34 7.74
C LEU A 181 5.36 0.18 7.60
N LEU A 182 4.15 0.62 7.32
CA LEU A 182 3.80 2.00 6.96
C LEU A 182 2.70 2.55 7.88
N THR A 183 2.63 2.06 9.11
CA THR A 183 1.70 2.62 10.10
C THR A 183 2.16 4.03 10.51
N ARG A 184 1.26 4.81 11.10
CA ARG A 184 1.58 6.19 11.54
C ARG A 184 2.41 6.23 12.83
N ASP A 185 2.58 5.09 13.48
CA ASP A 185 3.25 4.95 14.77
C ASP A 185 4.58 4.22 14.53
N ASP A 186 5.68 4.96 14.69
CA ASP A 186 7.02 4.45 14.46
C ASP A 186 7.34 3.30 15.42
N LEU A 187 6.82 3.34 16.66
CA LEU A 187 7.02 2.27 17.63
C LEU A 187 6.34 0.98 17.17
N VAL A 188 5.11 1.07 16.65
CA VAL A 188 4.41 -0.11 16.09
C VAL A 188 5.18 -0.68 14.90
N ASN A 189 5.73 0.16 14.03
CA ASN A 189 6.55 -0.29 12.90
C ASN A 189 7.84 -0.97 13.39
N LEU A 190 8.49 -0.45 14.44
CA LEU A 190 9.72 -1.02 15.00
C LEU A 190 9.49 -2.32 15.75
N GLU A 191 8.48 -2.39 16.62
CA GLU A 191 8.09 -3.61 17.34
C GLU A 191 7.76 -4.74 16.36
N ALA A 192 6.95 -4.45 15.35
CA ALA A 192 6.61 -5.43 14.32
C ALA A 192 7.83 -5.86 13.51
N ALA A 193 8.73 -4.93 13.15
CA ALA A 193 9.96 -5.26 12.46
C ALA A 193 10.84 -6.20 13.28
N TRP A 194 10.98 -5.93 14.58
CA TRP A 194 11.72 -6.77 15.52
C TRP A 194 11.14 -8.19 15.57
N GLU A 195 9.83 -8.33 15.81
CA GLU A 195 9.17 -9.64 15.90
C GLU A 195 9.28 -10.43 14.59
N ILE A 196 9.19 -9.75 13.44
CA ILE A 196 9.39 -10.37 12.12
C ILE A 196 10.81 -10.89 11.96
N LEU A 197 11.82 -10.12 12.35
CA LEU A 197 13.22 -10.50 12.20
C LEU A 197 13.67 -11.56 13.22
N GLU A 198 13.08 -11.60 14.41
CA GLU A 198 13.28 -12.72 15.34
C GLU A 198 12.79 -14.05 14.74
N LEU A 199 11.61 -14.04 14.11
CA LEU A 199 11.05 -15.24 13.49
C LEU A 199 11.72 -15.57 12.15
N ARG A 200 12.02 -14.55 11.35
CA ARG A 200 12.55 -14.66 9.98
C ARG A 200 13.71 -13.69 9.78
N PRO A 201 14.91 -14.05 10.26
CA PRO A 201 16.05 -13.15 10.23
C PRO A 201 16.39 -12.65 8.81
N ASN A 202 16.25 -13.49 7.79
CA ASN A 202 16.64 -13.15 6.42
C ASN A 202 15.50 -12.55 5.57
N LEU A 203 14.34 -12.25 6.16
CA LEU A 203 13.24 -11.63 5.43
C LEU A 203 13.50 -10.12 5.30
N PRO A 204 13.46 -9.53 4.10
CA PRO A 204 13.55 -8.08 3.95
C PRO A 204 12.38 -7.39 4.66
N VAL A 205 12.70 -6.47 5.57
CA VAL A 205 11.71 -5.64 6.27
C VAL A 205 12.02 -4.18 6.00
N VAL A 206 11.06 -3.46 5.43
CA VAL A 206 11.09 -2.01 5.28
C VAL A 206 10.18 -1.42 6.35
N ALA A 207 10.69 -0.52 7.17
CA ALA A 207 9.90 0.12 8.22
C ALA A 207 9.93 1.63 8.06
N HIS A 208 8.75 2.25 8.05
CA HIS A 208 8.67 3.71 8.11
C HIS A 208 9.02 4.17 9.52
N ILE A 209 10.00 5.05 9.61
CA ILE A 209 10.44 5.69 10.84
C ILE A 209 10.54 7.18 10.53
N ALA A 210 9.55 7.94 10.99
CA ALA A 210 9.49 9.37 10.77
C ALA A 210 10.35 10.15 11.78
N ASP A 211 10.46 9.64 13.00
CA ASP A 211 11.30 10.21 14.06
C ASP A 211 12.78 9.86 13.82
N ILE A 212 13.55 10.89 13.46
CA ILE A 212 14.99 10.80 13.23
C ILE A 212 15.76 10.42 14.49
N HIS A 213 15.26 10.76 15.68
CA HIS A 213 15.91 10.47 16.95
C HIS A 213 15.76 9.00 17.31
N MET A 214 14.53 8.48 17.20
CA MET A 214 14.26 7.05 17.36
C MET A 214 15.11 6.21 16.39
N LYS A 215 15.30 6.68 15.15
CA LYS A 215 16.19 6.03 14.19
C LYS A 215 17.64 5.99 14.69
N ARG A 216 18.19 7.11 15.19
CA ARG A 216 19.57 7.15 15.70
C ARG A 216 19.78 6.27 16.92
N GLU A 217 18.80 6.24 17.83
CA GLU A 217 18.83 5.34 18.98
C GLU A 217 18.79 3.88 18.52
N LEU A 218 17.96 3.55 17.53
CA LEU A 218 17.93 2.22 16.91
C LEU A 218 19.29 1.85 16.31
N ASP A 219 19.89 2.75 15.51
CA ASP A 219 21.20 2.55 14.90
C ASP A 219 22.28 2.29 15.98
N THR A 220 22.18 2.98 17.12
CA THR A 220 23.11 2.83 18.27
C THR A 220 22.88 1.52 19.04
N LEU A 221 21.63 1.17 19.33
CA LEU A 221 21.27 -0.03 20.10
C LEU A 221 21.49 -1.33 19.33
N MET A 222 21.25 -1.30 18.01
CA MET A 222 21.27 -2.49 17.18
C MET A 222 22.64 -2.82 16.58
N GLY A 223 23.57 -1.87 16.59
CA GLY A 223 24.83 -1.96 15.85
C GLY A 223 24.64 -2.31 14.37
N ASP A 224 25.72 -2.63 13.68
CA ASP A 224 25.72 -2.94 12.24
C ASP A 224 24.86 -4.15 11.83
N THR A 225 24.43 -5.02 12.77
CA THR A 225 23.90 -6.34 12.40
C THR A 225 22.38 -6.39 12.23
N VAL A 226 21.60 -5.57 12.96
CA VAL A 226 20.12 -5.50 12.79
C VAL A 226 19.68 -4.20 12.12
N GLY A 227 20.40 -3.10 12.31
CA GLY A 227 20.20 -1.84 11.56
C GLY A 227 20.39 -1.98 10.05
N GLN A 228 21.16 -2.96 9.57
CA GLN A 228 21.27 -3.31 8.15
C GLN A 228 20.09 -4.17 7.63
N ARG A 229 19.30 -4.79 8.52
CA ARG A 229 18.26 -5.76 8.16
C ARG A 229 16.87 -5.14 8.09
N VAL A 230 16.59 -4.20 8.99
CA VAL A 230 15.48 -3.26 8.81
C VAL A 230 15.97 -2.17 7.88
N ARG A 231 15.26 -1.95 6.78
CA ARG A 231 15.53 -0.85 5.86
C ARG A 231 14.66 0.33 6.30
N PRO A 232 15.19 1.29 7.08
CA PRO A 232 14.40 2.41 7.54
C PRO A 232 14.03 3.29 6.34
N PHE A 233 12.76 3.68 6.29
CA PHE A 233 12.25 4.60 5.30
C PHE A 233 11.70 5.83 6.02
N ASN A 234 12.17 7.02 5.67
CA ASN A 234 11.61 8.26 6.22
C ASN A 234 11.04 9.10 5.08
N SER A 235 9.72 9.25 5.05
CA SER A 235 9.01 10.06 4.06
C SER A 235 9.37 11.55 4.11
N HIS A 236 9.68 12.08 5.30
CA HIS A 236 10.13 13.46 5.45
C HIS A 236 11.54 13.65 4.89
N HIS A 237 12.41 12.65 5.00
CA HIS A 237 13.75 12.69 4.42
C HIS A 237 13.71 12.73 2.89
N VAL A 238 12.90 11.87 2.26
CA VAL A 238 12.68 11.92 0.80
C VAL A 238 12.22 13.30 0.34
N ALA A 239 11.28 13.89 1.07
CA ALA A 239 10.77 15.21 0.76
C ALA A 239 11.80 16.32 0.99
N ALA A 240 12.59 16.23 2.05
CA ALA A 240 13.62 17.20 2.38
C ALA A 240 14.74 17.21 1.34
N VAL A 241 15.25 16.03 0.99
CA VAL A 241 16.26 15.86 -0.06
C VAL A 241 15.74 16.37 -1.39
N GLY A 242 14.52 15.98 -1.78
CA GLY A 242 13.95 16.43 -3.04
C GLY A 242 13.65 17.93 -3.10
N LEU A 243 13.33 18.59 -1.97
CA LEU A 243 13.24 20.06 -1.92
C LEU A 243 14.63 20.69 -2.09
N TYR A 244 15.62 20.17 -1.36
CA TYR A 244 16.98 20.68 -1.40
C TYR A 244 17.60 20.56 -2.80
N ASP A 245 17.65 19.34 -3.35
CA ASP A 245 18.30 19.06 -4.64
C ASP A 245 17.66 19.78 -5.82
N ARG A 246 16.32 19.88 -5.82
CA ARG A 246 15.58 20.46 -6.95
C ARG A 246 15.44 21.98 -6.87
N HIS A 247 15.53 22.56 -5.68
CA HIS A 247 15.21 23.98 -5.47
C HIS A 247 16.25 24.76 -4.68
N LEU A 248 16.61 24.33 -3.48
CA LEU A 248 17.53 25.10 -2.63
C LEU A 248 18.96 25.08 -3.15
N ALA A 249 19.52 23.91 -3.48
CA ALA A 249 20.89 23.80 -3.97
C ALA A 249 21.11 24.51 -5.33
N PRO A 250 20.19 24.45 -6.31
CA PRO A 250 20.27 25.30 -7.49
C PRO A 250 20.29 26.79 -7.16
N ARG A 251 19.39 27.25 -6.29
CA ARG A 251 19.31 28.65 -5.86
C ARG A 251 20.61 29.12 -5.23
N PHE A 252 21.15 28.36 -4.27
CA PHE A 252 22.40 28.67 -3.58
C PHE A 252 23.61 28.81 -4.53
N ARG A 253 23.56 28.19 -5.71
CA ARG A 253 24.59 28.34 -6.75
C ARG A 253 24.38 29.54 -7.65
N GLU A 254 23.16 30.08 -7.71
CA GLU A 254 22.76 31.19 -8.58
C GLU A 254 22.79 32.54 -7.86
N THR A 255 22.62 32.55 -6.54
CA THR A 255 22.74 33.74 -5.68
C THR A 255 24.19 34.20 -5.58
N ALA A 256 24.37 35.52 -5.46
CA ALA A 256 25.70 36.11 -5.35
C ALA A 256 26.17 36.19 -3.88
N GLY A 257 25.21 36.35 -2.97
CA GLY A 257 25.41 36.34 -1.52
C GLY A 257 25.04 35.02 -0.86
N LEU A 258 25.19 34.99 0.47
CA LEU A 258 24.75 33.88 1.29
C LEU A 258 23.24 33.94 1.49
N ASP A 259 22.57 32.79 1.40
CA ASP A 259 21.12 32.74 1.50
C ASP A 259 20.63 32.74 2.96
N MET A 260 19.50 33.42 3.18
CA MET A 260 18.68 33.29 4.38
C MET A 260 17.56 32.27 4.10
N VAL A 261 17.48 31.22 4.91
CA VAL A 261 16.40 30.22 4.83
C VAL A 261 15.46 30.35 6.01
N VAL A 262 14.15 30.38 5.76
CA VAL A 262 13.13 30.42 6.81
C VAL A 262 12.38 29.08 6.82
N ILE A 263 12.32 28.40 7.97
CA ILE A 263 11.58 27.16 8.16
C ILE A 263 10.36 27.44 9.05
N ALA A 264 9.17 27.48 8.45
CA ALA A 264 7.91 27.69 9.16
C ALA A 264 7.22 26.35 9.44
N GLY A 265 7.17 25.98 10.72
CA GLY A 265 6.77 24.67 11.23
C GLY A 265 7.98 23.77 11.47
N PHE A 266 8.37 23.61 12.73
CA PHE A 266 9.56 22.88 13.16
C PHE A 266 9.25 21.52 13.78
N GLY A 267 8.27 20.82 13.19
CA GLY A 267 8.06 19.39 13.44
C GLY A 267 9.04 18.52 12.65
N ARG A 268 8.73 17.22 12.52
CA ARG A 268 9.59 16.21 11.86
C ARG A 268 10.16 16.64 10.50
N PHE A 269 9.35 17.28 9.65
CA PHE A 269 9.82 17.77 8.35
C PHE A 269 10.79 18.94 8.46
N GLY A 270 10.46 19.97 9.26
CA GLY A 270 11.35 21.12 9.46
C GLY A 270 12.69 20.72 10.08
N GLN A 271 12.67 19.80 11.05
CA GLN A 271 13.88 19.21 11.62
C GLN A 271 14.70 18.45 10.58
N THR A 272 14.05 17.67 9.71
CA THR A 272 14.74 16.93 8.64
C THR A 272 15.38 17.88 7.61
N ILE A 273 14.71 19.00 7.28
CA ILE A 273 15.27 20.05 6.42
C ILE A 273 16.51 20.67 7.08
N LEU A 274 16.41 21.05 8.36
CA LEU A 274 17.54 21.65 9.07
C LEU A 274 18.73 20.69 9.14
N GLU A 275 18.49 19.41 9.45
CA GLU A 275 19.54 18.39 9.46
C GLU A 275 20.21 18.26 8.09
N HIS A 276 19.42 18.28 7.01
CA HIS A 276 19.97 18.15 5.67
C HIS A 276 20.76 19.40 5.25
N LEU A 277 20.27 20.61 5.57
CA LEU A 277 21.00 21.85 5.36
C LEU A 277 22.34 21.86 6.09
N ARG A 278 22.40 21.39 7.35
CA ARG A 278 23.67 21.29 8.09
C ARG A 278 24.69 20.40 7.39
N LYS A 279 24.23 19.34 6.71
CA LYS A 279 25.10 18.37 6.04
C LYS A 279 25.57 18.87 4.68
N GLU A 280 24.66 19.45 3.88
CA GLU A 280 24.92 19.72 2.46
C GLU A 280 25.14 21.20 2.13
N ALA A 281 24.50 22.13 2.85
CA ALA A 281 24.52 23.54 2.47
C ALA A 281 25.84 24.25 2.81
N GLY A 282 26.69 23.67 3.67
CA GLY A 282 28.02 24.18 3.98
C GLY A 282 28.02 25.67 4.33
N SER A 283 28.76 26.46 3.54
CA SER A 283 28.88 27.91 3.68
C SER A 283 27.97 28.71 2.76
N ASP A 284 27.00 28.09 2.08
CA ASP A 284 26.10 28.77 1.14
C ASP A 284 24.94 29.49 1.85
N VAL A 285 24.73 29.19 3.13
CA VAL A 285 23.65 29.75 3.96
C VAL A 285 24.25 30.66 5.02
N GLU A 286 23.73 31.89 5.14
CA GLU A 286 24.13 32.84 6.20
C GLU A 286 23.48 32.45 7.52
N ARG A 287 22.16 32.24 7.46
CA ARG A 287 21.31 31.98 8.61
C ARG A 287 20.08 31.17 8.25
N VAL A 288 19.59 30.45 9.24
CA VAL A 288 18.30 29.78 9.21
C VAL A 288 17.40 30.37 10.29
N VAL A 289 16.22 30.86 9.90
CA VAL A 289 15.20 31.34 10.84
C VAL A 289 14.13 30.28 11.01
N ILE A 290 13.91 29.86 12.24
CA ILE A 290 12.93 28.81 12.57
C ILE A 290 11.73 29.46 13.22
N VAL A 291 10.56 29.24 12.63
CA VAL A 291 9.28 29.77 13.08
C VAL A 291 8.39 28.62 13.50
N ASP A 292 8.06 28.55 14.79
CA ASP A 292 7.13 27.56 15.35
C ASP A 292 6.56 28.09 16.67
N ARG A 293 5.42 27.58 17.12
CA ARG A 293 4.81 27.98 18.40
C ARG A 293 5.72 27.69 19.60
N ALA A 294 6.62 26.72 19.47
CA ALA A 294 7.61 26.36 20.49
C ALA A 294 9.02 26.21 19.89
N ALA A 295 9.37 27.05 18.90
CA ALA A 295 10.63 26.98 18.16
C ALA A 295 11.85 26.87 19.07
N ARG A 296 11.94 27.71 20.10
CA ARG A 296 13.09 27.74 21.01
C ARG A 296 13.32 26.42 21.74
N ALA A 297 12.25 25.82 22.25
CA ALA A 297 12.33 24.54 22.95
C ALA A 297 12.68 23.40 21.99
N LEU A 298 12.05 23.38 20.81
CA LEU A 298 12.27 22.33 19.81
C LEU A 298 13.69 22.36 19.24
N VAL A 299 14.25 23.55 18.99
CA VAL A 299 15.62 23.73 18.51
C VAL A 299 16.63 23.33 19.57
N ALA A 300 16.42 23.70 20.83
CA ALA A 300 17.29 23.27 21.93
C ALA A 300 17.39 21.74 22.02
N THR A 301 16.25 21.03 22.00
CA THR A 301 16.22 19.56 22.00
C THR A 301 16.91 18.98 20.76
N PHE A 302 16.71 19.58 19.59
CA PHE A 302 17.33 19.13 18.35
C PHE A 302 18.86 19.30 18.38
N ASP A 303 19.36 20.42 18.91
CA ASP A 303 20.78 20.74 19.01
C ASP A 303 21.54 19.87 20.00
N GLU A 304 20.90 19.46 21.11
CA GLU A 304 21.49 18.48 22.04
C GLU A 304 21.85 17.14 21.36
N GLN A 305 21.21 16.85 20.23
CA GLN A 305 21.25 15.56 19.57
C GLN A 305 21.90 15.60 18.19
N THR A 306 22.39 16.77 17.76
CA THR A 306 22.96 16.98 16.42
C THR A 306 24.26 17.77 16.47
N GLU A 307 25.02 17.72 15.38
CA GLU A 307 26.22 18.55 15.24
C GLU A 307 25.86 20.04 15.08
N ALA A 308 26.80 20.90 15.47
CA ALA A 308 26.67 22.34 15.37
C ALA A 308 26.52 22.81 13.91
N SER A 309 25.78 23.90 13.72
CA SER A 309 25.58 24.49 12.39
C SER A 309 26.78 25.32 11.95
N ALA A 310 27.07 25.33 10.65
CA ALA A 310 28.00 26.28 10.04
C ALA A 310 27.41 27.70 9.89
N PHE A 311 26.09 27.83 10.02
CA PHE A 311 25.31 29.05 9.87
C PHE A 311 24.60 29.43 11.17
N ALA A 312 24.21 30.70 11.29
CA ALA A 312 23.45 31.18 12.45
C ALA A 312 22.02 30.60 12.46
N ILE A 313 21.47 30.36 13.65
CA ILE A 313 20.07 29.95 13.81
C ILE A 313 19.35 30.97 14.69
N ASP A 314 18.34 31.60 14.10
CA ASP A 314 17.42 32.49 14.80
C ASP A 314 16.09 31.75 15.03
N VAL A 315 15.49 31.94 16.21
CA VAL A 315 14.23 31.28 16.57
C VAL A 315 13.16 32.31 16.87
N ILE A 316 11.98 32.13 16.28
CA ILE A 316 10.80 32.97 16.51
C ILE A 316 9.69 32.07 17.04
N ASP A 317 9.36 32.25 18.32
CA ASP A 317 8.24 31.59 18.97
C ASP A 317 6.94 32.28 18.55
N GLY A 318 6.12 31.63 17.73
CA GLY A 318 4.88 32.22 17.23
C GLY A 318 4.10 31.34 16.26
N ASP A 319 2.83 31.70 16.01
CA ASP A 319 2.00 31.00 15.04
C ASP A 319 2.32 31.46 13.62
N VAL A 320 2.54 30.52 12.72
CA VAL A 320 2.76 30.75 11.27
C VAL A 320 1.60 31.51 10.62
N ALA A 321 0.40 31.47 11.19
CA ALA A 321 -0.77 32.24 10.76
C ALA A 321 -0.75 33.72 11.21
N ASP A 322 0.09 34.07 12.19
CA ASP A 322 0.18 35.42 12.75
C ASP A 322 1.02 36.33 11.86
N ALA A 323 0.45 37.46 11.50
CA ALA A 323 1.11 38.53 10.76
C ALA A 323 2.37 39.05 11.47
N GLY A 324 2.34 39.19 12.79
CA GLY A 324 3.44 39.80 13.57
C GLY A 324 4.70 38.94 13.59
N VAL A 325 4.56 37.63 13.38
CA VAL A 325 5.70 36.71 13.22
C VAL A 325 6.45 37.01 11.93
N TRP A 326 5.74 37.30 10.85
CA TRP A 326 6.34 37.62 9.56
C TRP A 326 6.96 39.01 9.52
N ASP A 327 6.47 39.94 10.34
CA ASP A 327 7.10 41.25 10.52
C ASP A 327 8.49 41.11 11.20
N GLN A 328 8.65 40.14 12.12
CA GLN A 328 9.95 39.80 12.71
C GLN A 328 10.88 39.13 11.69
N VAL A 329 10.36 38.19 10.89
CA VAL A 329 11.14 37.56 9.80
C VAL A 329 11.63 38.62 8.81
N ALA A 330 10.76 39.56 8.40
CA ALA A 330 11.13 40.64 7.49
C ALA A 330 12.20 41.57 8.09
N THR A 331 12.17 41.80 9.41
CA THR A 331 13.20 42.59 10.10
C THR A 331 14.57 41.91 10.04
N LEU A 332 14.62 40.58 10.21
CA LEU A 332 15.85 39.81 10.05
C LEU A 332 16.34 39.77 8.60
N ALA A 333 15.41 39.69 7.64
CA ALA A 333 15.73 39.66 6.21
C ALA A 333 16.34 40.97 5.70
N GLN A 334 16.05 42.13 6.33
CA GLN A 334 16.67 43.41 5.97
C GLN A 334 18.20 43.42 6.13
N ALA A 335 18.75 42.51 6.93
CA ALA A 335 20.19 42.37 7.11
C ALA A 335 20.84 41.41 6.09
N SER A 336 20.05 40.77 5.23
CA SER A 336 20.50 39.78 4.25
C SER A 336 20.53 40.42 2.86
N ASP A 337 21.53 40.06 2.05
CA ASP A 337 21.68 40.62 0.69
C ASP A 337 20.70 40.00 -0.32
N GLU A 338 20.28 38.75 -0.08
CA GLU A 338 19.39 37.99 -0.96
C GLU A 338 17.99 37.85 -0.35
N ALA A 339 16.96 37.82 -1.21
CA ALA A 339 15.58 37.60 -0.77
C ALA A 339 15.44 36.22 -0.10
N PRO A 340 14.74 36.09 1.04
CA PRO A 340 14.75 34.85 1.80
C PRO A 340 14.05 33.69 1.08
N ALA A 341 14.56 32.47 1.29
CA ALA A 341 13.91 31.23 0.88
C ALA A 341 13.00 30.73 2.03
N ILE A 342 11.68 30.86 1.88
CA ILE A 342 10.69 30.51 2.91
C ILE A 342 10.10 29.13 2.64
N ILE A 343 10.27 28.22 3.59
CA ILE A 343 9.74 26.86 3.56
C ILE A 343 8.57 26.76 4.53
N LEU A 344 7.35 26.68 3.99
CA LEU A 344 6.11 26.46 4.76
C LEU A 344 5.89 24.95 4.92
N GLY A 345 6.34 24.41 6.04
CA GLY A 345 6.52 22.99 6.31
C GLY A 345 5.59 22.38 7.35
N THR A 346 4.56 23.11 7.82
CA THR A 346 3.61 22.61 8.83
C THR A 346 2.86 21.35 8.35
N ASP A 347 2.24 20.63 9.27
CA ASP A 347 1.44 19.43 8.97
C ASP A 347 0.06 19.74 8.34
N LEU A 348 -0.32 21.02 8.29
CA LEU A 348 -1.58 21.49 7.73
C LEU A 348 -1.37 22.17 6.37
N ASP A 349 -1.70 21.44 5.29
CA ASP A 349 -1.63 21.95 3.91
C ASP A 349 -2.41 23.28 3.74
N THR A 350 -3.56 23.41 4.42
CA THR A 350 -4.40 24.62 4.39
C THR A 350 -3.72 25.83 5.04
N LEU A 351 -2.98 25.62 6.13
CA LEU A 351 -2.21 26.66 6.79
C LEU A 351 -1.05 27.11 5.89
N ASN A 352 -0.29 26.16 5.34
CA ASN A 352 0.83 26.44 4.43
C ASN A 352 0.36 27.27 3.22
N LEU A 353 -0.72 26.85 2.55
CA LEU A 353 -1.27 27.58 1.39
C LEU A 353 -1.79 28.97 1.77
N ARG A 354 -2.51 29.09 2.90
CA ARG A 354 -3.04 30.38 3.37
C ARG A 354 -1.91 31.37 3.67
N THR A 355 -0.87 30.91 4.35
CA THR A 355 0.29 31.74 4.68
C THR A 355 1.06 32.16 3.42
N ALA A 356 1.26 31.25 2.46
CA ALA A 356 1.88 31.57 1.17
C ALA A 356 1.13 32.69 0.43
N MET A 357 -0.21 32.62 0.38
CA MET A 357 -1.04 33.65 -0.26
C MET A 357 -0.98 34.98 0.49
N MET A 358 -0.90 34.95 1.82
CA MET A 358 -0.80 36.14 2.65
C MET A 358 0.54 36.84 2.44
N LEU A 359 1.65 36.10 2.45
CA LEU A 359 3.00 36.62 2.18
C LEU A 359 3.08 37.27 0.79
N ARG A 360 2.63 36.56 -0.26
CA ARG A 360 2.70 37.13 -1.60
C ARG A 360 1.80 38.36 -1.76
N LYS A 361 0.65 38.45 -1.08
CA LYS A 361 -0.22 39.65 -1.10
C LYS A 361 0.43 40.86 -0.45
N ARG A 362 1.37 40.66 0.46
CA ARG A 362 2.18 41.73 1.08
C ARG A 362 3.30 42.22 0.17
N ASN A 363 3.36 41.74 -1.09
CA ASN A 363 4.45 41.99 -2.04
C ASN A 363 5.82 41.55 -1.54
N ASP A 364 5.84 40.48 -0.76
CA ASP A 364 7.07 39.79 -0.38
C ASP A 364 7.77 39.26 -1.65
N ASP A 365 9.06 39.53 -1.81
CA ASP A 365 9.90 39.07 -2.91
C ASP A 365 10.54 37.71 -2.64
N ALA A 366 10.33 37.15 -1.44
CA ALA A 366 10.78 35.83 -1.05
C ALA A 366 10.40 34.73 -2.04
N GLU A 367 11.27 33.74 -2.11
CA GLU A 367 10.98 32.47 -2.76
C GLU A 367 10.26 31.56 -1.77
N ILE A 368 9.01 31.21 -2.08
CA ILE A 368 8.12 30.52 -1.12
C ILE A 368 7.89 29.08 -1.59
N PHE A 369 8.33 28.13 -0.77
CA PHE A 369 8.11 26.70 -0.92
C PHE A 369 6.99 26.24 0.02
N VAL A 370 5.94 25.68 -0.56
CA VAL A 370 4.74 25.26 0.16
C VAL A 370 4.67 23.75 0.16
N ARG A 371 4.81 23.14 1.33
CA ARG A 371 4.61 21.70 1.50
C ARG A 371 3.12 21.37 1.44
N CYS A 372 2.76 20.44 0.55
CA CYS A 372 1.42 19.85 0.47
C CYS A 372 1.52 18.33 0.35
N PHE A 373 0.59 17.58 0.94
CA PHE A 373 0.66 16.12 0.80
C PHE A 373 0.32 15.65 -0.62
N HIS A 374 -0.77 16.17 -1.19
CA HIS A 374 -1.16 15.91 -2.59
C HIS A 374 -1.10 17.20 -3.40
N GLU A 375 -0.51 17.10 -4.59
CA GLU A 375 -0.72 18.11 -5.60
C GLU A 375 -2.11 17.91 -6.22
N SER A 376 -2.93 18.96 -6.17
CA SER A 376 -4.27 19.00 -6.76
C SER A 376 -4.34 20.12 -7.78
N HIS A 377 -5.32 20.06 -8.68
CA HIS A 377 -5.57 21.17 -9.62
C HIS A 377 -5.73 22.52 -8.89
N PHE A 378 -6.32 22.51 -7.69
CA PHE A 378 -6.42 23.71 -6.85
C PHE A 378 -5.07 24.23 -6.38
N SER A 379 -4.18 23.37 -5.86
CA SER A 379 -2.86 23.79 -5.40
C SER A 379 -1.97 24.26 -6.56
N SER A 380 -2.05 23.64 -7.74
CA SER A 380 -1.31 24.08 -8.93
C SER A 380 -1.81 25.46 -9.44
N GLN A 381 -3.11 25.75 -9.34
CA GLN A 381 -3.62 27.10 -9.61
C GLN A 381 -3.10 28.14 -8.60
N ILE A 382 -3.01 27.81 -7.31
CA ILE A 382 -2.40 28.69 -6.31
C ILE A 382 -0.93 28.93 -6.62
N ALA A 383 -0.18 27.87 -6.93
CA ALA A 383 1.24 27.94 -7.29
C ALA A 383 1.48 28.95 -8.43
N SER A 384 0.72 28.83 -9.52
CA SER A 384 0.81 29.74 -10.66
C SER A 384 0.36 31.16 -10.31
N ARG A 385 -0.79 31.33 -9.66
CA ARG A 385 -1.40 32.65 -9.37
C ARG A 385 -0.56 33.50 -8.42
N TYR A 386 0.02 32.86 -7.40
CA TYR A 386 0.79 33.51 -6.34
C TYR A 386 2.30 33.32 -6.49
N ARG A 387 2.79 32.73 -7.59
CA ARG A 387 4.23 32.51 -7.85
C ARG A 387 4.90 31.84 -6.65
N VAL A 388 4.37 30.69 -6.24
CA VAL A 388 4.91 29.88 -5.14
C VAL A 388 5.16 28.46 -5.62
N HIS A 389 6.14 27.78 -5.02
CA HIS A 389 6.51 26.41 -5.37
C HIS A 389 5.73 25.44 -4.48
N VAL A 390 4.74 24.75 -5.04
CA VAL A 390 4.01 23.71 -4.30
C VAL A 390 4.76 22.39 -4.44
N MET A 391 5.10 21.78 -3.32
CA MET A 391 5.78 20.49 -3.26
C MET A 391 4.79 19.41 -2.87
N GLY A 392 4.42 18.56 -3.82
CA GLY A 392 3.59 17.38 -3.58
C GLY A 392 4.39 16.23 -3.00
N LEU A 393 4.33 16.04 -1.67
CA LEU A 393 5.05 14.97 -0.98
C LEU A 393 4.71 13.59 -1.56
N GLY A 394 3.43 13.35 -1.87
CA GLY A 394 2.97 12.07 -2.42
C GLY A 394 3.69 11.70 -3.71
N THR A 395 3.88 12.65 -4.63
CA THR A 395 4.56 12.43 -5.91
C THR A 395 6.04 12.14 -5.70
N MET A 396 6.72 12.95 -4.88
CA MET A 396 8.14 12.74 -4.55
C MET A 396 8.37 11.39 -3.88
N MET A 397 7.45 10.99 -3.01
CA MET A 397 7.47 9.69 -2.36
C MET A 397 7.20 8.56 -3.36
N GLN A 398 6.27 8.71 -4.31
CA GLN A 398 6.04 7.70 -5.35
C GLN A 398 7.29 7.47 -6.21
N GLU A 399 7.93 8.54 -6.64
CA GLU A 399 9.18 8.50 -7.41
C GLU A 399 10.28 7.77 -6.63
N ALA A 400 10.55 8.22 -5.40
CA ALA A 400 11.57 7.62 -4.55
C ALA A 400 11.28 6.15 -4.23
N LEU A 401 10.02 5.81 -3.94
CA LEU A 401 9.60 4.44 -3.65
C LEU A 401 9.73 3.54 -4.87
N ALA A 402 9.45 4.03 -6.08
CA ALA A 402 9.61 3.27 -7.31
C ALA A 402 11.09 2.88 -7.56
N GLU A 403 12.02 3.77 -7.23
CA GLU A 403 13.46 3.50 -7.30
C GLU A 403 13.91 2.55 -6.19
N GLN A 404 13.54 2.85 -4.95
CA GLN A 404 13.95 2.10 -3.76
C GLN A 404 13.38 0.68 -3.73
N GLN A 405 12.17 0.45 -4.25
CA GLN A 405 11.55 -0.88 -4.27
C GLN A 405 12.41 -1.90 -5.04
N LYS A 406 13.11 -1.47 -6.11
CA LYS A 406 14.04 -2.35 -6.84
C LYS A 406 15.17 -2.82 -5.94
N LEU A 407 15.69 -1.94 -5.08
CA LEU A 407 16.76 -2.26 -4.13
C LEU A 407 16.24 -3.07 -2.92
N TRP A 408 14.99 -2.80 -2.52
CA TRP A 408 14.42 -3.37 -1.31
C TRP A 408 14.02 -4.85 -1.43
N PHE A 409 13.71 -5.31 -2.64
CA PHE A 409 13.17 -6.66 -2.86
C PHE A 409 13.81 -7.39 -4.05
N SER A 410 14.99 -6.95 -4.51
CA SER A 410 15.84 -7.66 -5.49
C SER A 410 16.56 -8.86 -4.91
#